data_AF-A0A964DFQ1-F1
#
_entry.id   AF-A0A964DFQ1-F1
#
_cell.length_a   1.000
_cell.length_b   1.000
_cell.length_c   1.000
_cell.angle_alpha   90.00
_cell.angle_beta   90.00
_cell.angle_gamma   90.00
#
_symmetry.space_group_name_H-M   'P 1'
#
loop_
_entity.id
_entity.type
_entity.pdbx_description
1 polymer ?
#
loop_
_entity_poly.entity_id
_entity_poly.type
_entity_poly.pdbx_seq_one_letter_code
_entity_poly.pdbx_strand_id
1 'polypeptide(L)'
;MGMIMVVDSLPFTPSHAHILLIGFVSMMIFGVGYHLLPVFAGTDLFSLRLAEIQFWLQNIGLIGLAFTLPYRYASHNYLLGTIIFGSMSLLAIYIFVYNIARSIMPPKEVNK
;
A
#
# COMPACT_ATOMS: atom_id res chain seq x y z
N MET A 1 11.10 11.15 -29.39
CA MET A 1 9.69 10.81 -29.08
C MET A 1 9.32 9.33 -29.31
N GLY A 2 9.97 8.58 -30.22
CA GLY A 2 9.55 7.21 -30.57
C GLY A 2 9.90 6.09 -29.56
N MET A 3 10.93 6.25 -28.73
CA MET A 3 11.35 5.20 -27.79
C MET A 3 10.41 5.06 -26.59
N ILE A 4 9.80 6.17 -26.14
CA ILE A 4 8.84 6.20 -25.03
C ILE A 4 7.55 5.46 -25.42
N MET A 5 7.10 5.62 -26.68
CA MET A 5 5.87 5.00 -27.19
C MET A 5 5.96 3.46 -27.27
N VAL A 6 7.16 2.90 -27.50
CA VAL A 6 7.37 1.44 -27.53
C VAL A 6 7.34 0.85 -26.12
N VAL A 7 7.91 1.54 -25.14
CA VAL A 7 7.91 1.08 -23.74
C VAL A 7 6.49 1.11 -23.16
N ASP A 8 5.69 2.11 -23.51
CA ASP A 8 4.28 2.20 -23.09
C ASP A 8 3.37 1.16 -23.76
N SER A 9 3.78 0.60 -24.89
CA SER A 9 3.01 -0.40 -25.65
C SER A 9 3.13 -1.83 -25.11
N LEU A 10 4.09 -2.08 -24.21
CA LEU A 10 4.30 -3.41 -23.63
C LEU A 10 3.29 -3.68 -22.50
N PRO A 11 2.66 -4.86 -22.48
CA PRO A 11 1.63 -5.18 -21.50
C PRO A 11 2.14 -5.26 -20.05
N PHE A 12 3.46 -5.41 -19.88
CA PHE A 12 4.09 -5.60 -18.59
C PHE A 12 4.60 -4.31 -17.94
N THR A 13 4.76 -3.22 -18.70
CA THR A 13 5.30 -1.94 -18.19
C THR A 13 4.43 -1.37 -17.06
N PRO A 14 3.09 -1.32 -17.17
CA PRO A 14 2.25 -0.81 -16.08
C PRO A 14 2.32 -1.69 -14.82
N SER A 15 2.33 -3.02 -14.99
CA SER A 15 2.45 -3.96 -13.87
C SER A 15 3.79 -3.83 -13.16
N HIS A 16 4.88 -3.70 -13.92
CA HIS A 16 6.22 -3.52 -13.38
C HIS A 16 6.32 -2.25 -12.52
N ALA A 17 5.76 -1.14 -13.02
CA ALA A 17 5.72 0.12 -12.27
C ALA A 17 4.95 0.00 -10.95
N HIS A 18 3.81 -0.70 -10.94
CA HIS A 18 3.02 -0.90 -9.72
C HIS A 18 3.71 -1.85 -8.73
N ILE A 19 4.37 -2.91 -9.21
CA ILE A 19 5.17 -3.79 -8.35
C ILE A 19 6.30 -3.01 -7.68
N LEU A 20 6.98 -2.14 -8.42
CA LEU A 20 8.02 -1.28 -7.83
C LEU A 20 7.45 -0.25 -6.85
N LEU A 21 6.40 0.47 -7.22
CA LEU A 21 5.86 1.53 -6.37
C LEU A 21 5.13 0.97 -5.13
N ILE A 22 4.13 0.11 -5.34
CA ILE A 22 3.26 -0.40 -4.27
C ILE A 22 3.94 -1.53 -3.50
N GLY A 23 4.70 -2.37 -4.21
CA GLY A 23 5.35 -3.53 -3.62
C GLY A 23 6.68 -3.21 -2.96
N PHE A 24 7.54 -2.44 -3.61
CA PHE A 24 8.86 -2.13 -3.06
C PHE A 24 8.85 -0.82 -2.26
N VAL A 25 8.51 0.31 -2.89
CA VAL A 25 8.61 1.63 -2.25
C VAL A 25 7.64 1.77 -1.06
N SER A 26 6.36 1.47 -1.24
CA SER A 26 5.39 1.60 -0.14
C SER A 26 5.68 0.64 1.02
N MET A 27 6.09 -0.62 0.75
CA MET A 27 6.43 -1.55 1.82
C MET A 27 7.65 -1.12 2.62
N MET A 28 8.67 -0.55 1.97
CA MET A 28 9.79 0.05 2.69
C MET A 28 9.33 1.21 3.58
N ILE A 29 8.45 2.09 3.08
CA ILE A 29 7.89 3.19 3.86
C ILE A 29 7.11 2.66 5.07
N PHE A 30 6.30 1.61 4.92
CA PHE A 30 5.56 1.04 6.04
C PHE A 30 6.45 0.35 7.06
N GLY A 31 7.43 -0.44 6.61
CA GLY A 31 8.38 -1.12 7.49
C GLY A 31 9.21 -0.13 8.31
N VAL A 32 9.76 0.89 7.64
CA VAL A 32 10.50 1.96 8.30
C VAL A 32 9.57 2.80 9.18
N GLY A 33 8.37 3.13 8.70
CA GLY A 33 7.40 3.96 9.41
C GLY A 33 6.95 3.33 10.73
N TYR A 34 6.67 2.03 10.75
CA TYR A 34 6.28 1.33 11.99
C TYR A 34 7.40 1.25 13.02
N HIS A 35 8.66 1.39 12.62
CA HIS A 35 9.80 1.40 13.54
C HIS A 35 10.21 2.82 13.96
N LEU A 36 10.32 3.75 13.01
CA LEU A 36 10.79 5.11 13.26
C LEU A 36 9.74 6.01 13.92
N LEU A 37 8.48 5.94 13.50
CA LEU A 37 7.45 6.88 13.95
C LEU A 37 7.12 6.74 15.45
N PRO A 38 6.96 5.53 16.01
CA PRO A 38 6.74 5.37 17.46
C PRO A 38 7.96 5.81 18.28
N VAL A 39 9.18 5.55 17.79
CA VAL A 39 10.43 5.96 18.45
C VAL A 39 10.55 7.49 18.53
N PHE A 40 10.22 8.21 17.47
CA PHE A 40 10.20 9.68 17.50
C PHE A 40 9.10 10.25 18.39
N ALA A 41 7.96 9.55 18.51
CA ALA A 41 6.87 9.94 19.40
C ALA A 41 7.14 9.57 20.87
N GLY A 42 8.13 8.73 21.16
CA GLY A 42 8.39 8.19 22.49
C GLY A 42 7.24 7.30 23.00
N THR A 43 6.44 6.74 22.10
CA THR A 43 5.28 5.90 22.42
C THR A 43 5.42 4.51 21.84
N ASP A 44 4.73 3.54 22.45
CA ASP A 44 4.62 2.20 21.89
C ASP A 44 3.61 2.15 20.72
N LEU A 45 3.82 1.20 19.81
CA LEU A 45 2.90 0.97 18.70
C LEU A 45 1.51 0.56 19.25
N PHE A 46 0.45 1.20 18.77
CA PHE A 46 -0.90 1.03 19.30
C PHE A 46 -1.39 -0.41 19.16
N SER A 47 -1.17 -1.02 17.99
CA SER A 47 -1.47 -2.43 17.78
C SER A 47 -0.58 -3.06 16.72
N LEU A 48 0.17 -4.08 17.12
CA LEU A 48 0.95 -4.91 16.22
C LEU A 48 0.07 -5.72 15.27
N ARG A 49 -1.12 -6.16 15.74
CA ARG A 49 -2.07 -6.92 14.92
C ARG A 49 -2.63 -6.09 13.77
N LEU A 50 -2.88 -4.79 13.97
CA LEU A 50 -3.31 -3.91 12.87
C LEU A 50 -2.22 -3.73 11.81
N ALA A 51 -0.95 -3.66 12.23
CA ALA A 51 0.17 -3.58 11.31
C ALA A 51 0.30 -4.85 10.46
N GLU A 52 0.11 -6.02 11.07
CA GLU A 52 0.11 -7.30 10.34
C GLU A 52 -1.06 -7.40 9.34
N ILE A 53 -2.27 -6.99 9.73
CA ILE A 53 -3.43 -6.93 8.84
C ILE A 53 -3.16 -5.99 7.66
N GLN A 54 -2.61 -4.80 7.93
CA GLN A 54 -2.24 -3.84 6.90
C GLN A 54 -1.22 -4.43 5.92
N PHE A 55 -0.20 -5.12 6.42
CA PHE A 55 0.82 -5.76 5.61
C PHE A 55 0.23 -6.80 4.65
N TRP A 56 -0.63 -7.68 5.16
CA TRP A 56 -1.29 -8.69 4.32
C TRP A 56 -2.26 -8.06 3.32
N LEU A 57 -3.04 -7.06 3.75
CA LEU A 57 -3.98 -6.37 2.89
C LEU A 57 -3.28 -5.67 1.71
N GLN A 58 -2.13 -5.05 1.98
CA GLN A 58 -1.31 -4.39 0.97
C GLN A 58 -0.67 -5.41 0.00
N ASN A 59 -0.20 -6.56 0.49
CA ASN A 59 0.32 -7.63 -0.38
C ASN A 59 -0.75 -8.23 -1.29
N ILE A 60 -1.95 -8.47 -0.78
CA ILE A 60 -3.05 -9.02 -1.59
C ILE A 60 -3.49 -7.99 -2.64
N GLY A 61 -3.55 -6.70 -2.28
CA GLY A 61 -3.85 -5.61 -3.22
C GLY A 61 -2.81 -5.50 -4.33
N LEU A 62 -1.52 -5.64 -3.99
CA LEU A 62 -0.44 -5.64 -4.96
C LEU A 62 -0.54 -6.82 -5.94
N ILE A 63 -0.74 -8.04 -5.42
CA ILE A 63 -0.87 -9.25 -6.26
C ILE A 63 -2.05 -9.04 -7.22
N GLY A 64 -3.20 -8.60 -6.72
CA GLY A 64 -4.36 -8.32 -7.55
C GLY A 64 -4.11 -7.30 -8.66
N LEU A 65 -3.40 -6.20 -8.37
CA LEU A 65 -3.02 -5.19 -9.37
C LEU A 65 -2.00 -5.74 -10.38
N ALA A 66 -1.01 -6.49 -9.93
CA ALA A 66 0.03 -7.08 -10.77
C ALA A 66 -0.57 -8.07 -11.79
N PHE A 67 -1.60 -8.84 -11.41
CA PHE A 67 -2.31 -9.75 -12.29
C PHE A 67 -3.37 -9.07 -13.16
N THR A 68 -4.02 -7.99 -12.70
CA THR A 68 -5.09 -7.31 -13.43
C THR A 68 -4.56 -6.44 -14.58
N LEU A 69 -3.41 -5.78 -14.39
CA LEU A 69 -2.87 -4.82 -15.36
C LEU A 69 -2.41 -5.43 -16.71
N PRO A 70 -1.83 -6.65 -16.78
CA PRO A 70 -1.56 -7.32 -18.05
C PRO A 70 -2.86 -7.71 -18.77
N TYR A 71 -3.89 -8.08 -18.01
CA TYR A 71 -5.22 -8.41 -18.55
C TYR A 71 -5.92 -7.22 -19.23
N ARG A 72 -5.46 -5.98 -18.97
CA ARG A 72 -5.89 -4.76 -19.68
C ARG A 72 -5.77 -4.88 -21.21
N TYR A 73 -4.76 -5.59 -21.69
CA TYR A 73 -4.50 -5.74 -23.12
C TYR A 73 -5.30 -6.87 -23.77
N ALA A 74 -5.92 -7.76 -22.98
CA ALA A 74 -6.65 -8.93 -23.46
C ALA A 74 -8.18 -8.82 -23.35
N SER A 75 -8.72 -8.01 -22.43
CA SER A 75 -10.17 -7.91 -22.18
C SER A 75 -10.58 -6.49 -21.76
N HIS A 76 -11.75 -6.02 -22.21
CA HIS A 76 -12.30 -4.68 -21.89
C HIS A 76 -12.75 -4.52 -20.41
N ASN A 77 -12.81 -5.60 -19.63
CA ASN A 77 -13.36 -5.61 -18.25
C ASN A 77 -12.30 -5.48 -17.14
N TYR A 78 -11.13 -4.91 -17.41
CA TYR A 78 -10.03 -4.76 -16.44
C TYR A 78 -10.30 -3.70 -15.35
N LEU A 79 -11.15 -2.71 -15.66
CA LEU A 79 -11.45 -1.57 -14.78
C LEU A 79 -11.97 -2.01 -13.42
N LEU A 80 -12.87 -3.00 -13.39
CA LEU A 80 -13.46 -3.49 -12.13
C LEU A 80 -12.39 -4.08 -11.21
N GLY A 81 -11.49 -4.92 -11.73
CA GLY A 81 -10.40 -5.49 -10.94
C GLY A 81 -9.46 -4.42 -10.41
N THR A 82 -9.08 -3.45 -11.23
CA THR A 82 -8.16 -2.36 -10.82
C THR A 82 -8.79 -1.50 -9.73
N ILE A 83 -10.08 -1.18 -9.82
CA ILE A 83 -10.78 -0.38 -8.80
C ILE A 83 -10.87 -1.17 -7.50
N ILE A 84 -11.21 -2.46 -7.54
CA ILE A 84 -11.31 -3.29 -6.33
C ILE A 84 -9.96 -3.40 -5.63
N PHE A 85 -8.91 -3.82 -6.35
CA PHE A 85 -7.58 -4.00 -5.75
C PHE A 85 -6.92 -2.66 -5.38
N GLY A 86 -7.17 -1.60 -6.14
CA GLY A 86 -6.74 -0.25 -5.82
C GLY A 86 -7.40 0.28 -4.53
N SER A 87 -8.71 0.08 -4.39
CA SER A 87 -9.44 0.46 -3.17
C SER A 87 -8.94 -0.30 -1.95
N MET A 88 -8.58 -1.57 -2.12
CA MET A 88 -8.01 -2.39 -1.05
C MET A 88 -6.62 -1.90 -0.61
N SER A 89 -5.79 -1.43 -1.54
CA SER A 89 -4.51 -0.80 -1.21
C SER A 89 -4.70 0.55 -0.51
N LEU A 90 -5.68 1.35 -0.94
CA LEU A 90 -6.03 2.59 -0.23
C LEU A 90 -6.51 2.32 1.20
N LEU A 91 -7.29 1.25 1.40
CA LEU A 91 -7.72 0.82 2.73
C LEU A 91 -6.52 0.41 3.61
N ALA A 92 -5.54 -0.29 3.05
CA ALA A 92 -4.31 -0.62 3.77
C ALA A 92 -3.52 0.63 4.17
N ILE A 93 -3.41 1.62 3.29
CA ILE A 93 -2.79 2.92 3.60
C ILE A 93 -3.56 3.63 4.72
N TYR A 94 -4.89 3.60 4.68
CA TYR A 94 -5.72 4.19 5.73
C TYR A 94 -5.47 3.52 7.10
N ILE A 95 -5.38 2.19 7.14
CA ILE A 95 -5.07 1.44 8.38
C ILE A 95 -3.67 1.81 8.90
N PHE A 96 -2.69 1.95 8.00
CA PHE A 96 -1.34 2.40 8.36
C PHE A 96 -1.37 3.77 9.06
N VAL A 97 -1.98 4.76 8.42
CA VAL A 97 -2.08 6.13 8.94
C VAL A 97 -2.85 6.14 10.27
N TYR A 98 -3.95 5.39 10.37
CA TYR A 98 -4.73 5.29 11.59
C TYR A 98 -3.92 4.69 12.76
N ASN A 99 -3.18 3.61 12.51
CA ASN A 99 -2.39 2.94 13.55
C ASN A 99 -1.27 3.87 14.07
N ILE A 100 -0.60 4.58 13.15
CA ILE A 100 0.43 5.57 13.50
C ILE A 100 -0.17 6.78 14.22
N ALA A 101 -1.23 7.38 13.71
CA ALA A 101 -1.85 8.56 14.30
C ALA A 101 -2.31 8.28 15.74
N ARG A 102 -2.87 7.09 15.98
CA ARG A 102 -3.28 6.66 17.31
C ARG A 102 -2.10 6.36 18.24
N SER A 103 -0.97 5.89 17.70
CA SER A 103 0.26 5.77 18.48
C SER A 103 0.81 7.11 18.93
N ILE A 104 0.69 8.16 18.12
CA ILE A 104 1.25 9.49 18.43
C ILE A 104 0.31 10.28 19.36
N MET A 105 -0.99 9.99 19.37
CA MET A 105 -1.93 10.64 20.29
C MET A 105 -1.67 10.20 21.73
N PRO A 106 -1.40 11.14 22.66
CA PRO A 106 -1.14 10.80 24.05
C PRO A 106 -2.37 10.12 24.68
N PRO A 107 -2.21 9.15 25.59
CA PRO A 107 -3.31 8.61 26.38
C PRO A 107 -4.01 9.78 27.06
N LYS A 108 -5.35 9.82 26.98
CA LYS A 108 -6.14 10.74 27.82
C LYS A 108 -5.68 10.53 29.25
N GLU A 109 -5.19 11.58 29.91
CA GLU A 109 -4.86 11.52 31.32
C GLU A 109 -6.08 10.96 32.05
N VAL A 110 -5.94 9.73 32.55
CA VAL A 110 -6.89 9.14 33.48
C VAL A 110 -6.70 9.94 34.75
N ASN A 111 -7.54 10.96 34.90
CA ASN A 111 -7.59 11.78 36.10
C ASN A 111 -7.80 10.85 37.30
N LYS A 112 -6.95 11.07 38.32
CA LYS A 112 -6.82 10.30 39.56
C LYS A 112 -8.13 9.98 40.27
#